data_AF-A0A1Q9NZH2-F1
#
_entry.id   AF-A0A1Q9NZH2-F1
#
_cell.length_a   1.000
_cell.length_b   1.000
_cell.length_c   1.000
_cell.angle_alpha   90.00
_cell.angle_beta   90.00
_cell.angle_gamma   90.00
#
_symmetry.space_group_name_H-M   'P 1'
#
loop_
_entity.id
_entity.type
_entity.pdbx_description
1 polymer ?
#
loop_
_entity_poly.entity_id
_entity_poly.type
_entity_poly.pdbx_seq_one_letter_code
_entity_poly.pdbx_strand_id
1 'polypeptide(L)'
;MAEWIEWTENVWRVVVNQENIAYLIKCSDEELVVIDTGSSEEMAEAIFSLVAEFGLEPESIKAIFLTCTHPDHLGGLKLLKKKSNALIYVHESSKPVFEEGKKYVLEKQFSITTTGEKISLAWNTDIMNNLTKLPEPDKYIKGGEDIKIGDEIFIIQNTGGHSSDHILIHAYKNKASFIGDELGIYPDSEYSFFFDLTGSPEQRKKALKLFAKLKSQYLFPTFIPPIDRTDYDRVTQEAILAQEHLETTILETLSGYGTIKLKKLVKHIEDTLVIDWKSPYKELGVLETTIEVYLAKLIKENLVEFNEKATTYSFIEVEKGINRDNFY
;
A
#
# COMPACT_ATOMS: atom_id res chain seq x y z
N MET A 1 1.19 4.03 24.97
CA MET A 1 1.86 5.32 24.65
C MET A 1 2.58 5.12 23.34
N ALA A 2 2.79 6.17 22.56
CA ALA A 2 3.59 6.05 21.34
C ALA A 2 5.02 5.63 21.71
N GLU A 3 5.62 4.82 20.84
CA GLU A 3 6.99 4.33 20.97
C GLU A 3 7.76 4.68 19.69
N TRP A 4 9.03 5.04 19.82
CA TRP A 4 9.92 5.26 18.69
C TRP A 4 11.26 4.58 18.89
N ILE A 5 11.74 3.95 17.82
CA ILE A 5 13.02 3.24 17.79
C ILE A 5 13.84 3.78 16.62
N GLU A 6 15.08 4.16 16.89
CA GLU A 6 16.07 4.45 15.86
C GLU A 6 16.59 3.13 15.27
N TRP A 7 16.33 2.88 13.99
CA TRP A 7 16.71 1.63 13.32
C TRP A 7 18.04 1.74 12.58
N THR A 8 18.29 2.91 11.99
CA THR A 8 19.59 3.31 11.46
C THR A 8 19.86 4.72 11.93
N GLU A 9 21.13 5.12 11.90
CA GLU A 9 21.51 6.49 12.22
C GLU A 9 20.59 7.49 11.51
N ASN A 10 19.94 8.35 12.29
CA ASN A 10 19.03 9.39 11.86
C ASN A 10 17.70 8.92 11.23
N VAL A 11 17.25 7.68 11.46
CA VAL A 11 15.95 7.15 11.00
C VAL A 11 15.18 6.48 12.13
N TRP A 12 14.04 7.07 12.49
CA TRP A 12 13.16 6.58 13.55
C TRP A 12 11.88 6.01 12.97
N ARG A 13 11.49 4.84 13.45
CA ARG A 13 10.14 4.30 13.28
C ARG A 13 9.30 4.73 14.47
N VAL A 14 8.21 5.43 14.22
CA VAL A 14 7.26 5.93 15.23
C VAL A 14 6.01 5.07 15.19
N VAL A 15 5.61 4.50 16.32
CA VAL A 15 4.50 3.55 16.44
C VAL A 15 3.55 4.05 17.52
N VAL A 16 2.33 4.40 17.14
CA VAL A 16 1.24 4.69 18.11
C VAL A 16 0.46 3.42 18.41
N ASN A 17 0.11 2.66 17.36
CA ASN A 17 -0.51 1.33 17.43
C ASN A 17 -0.21 0.55 16.13
N GLN A 18 -0.81 -0.63 15.95
CA GLN A 18 -0.54 -1.55 14.83
C GLN A 18 -0.85 -0.97 13.44
N GLU A 19 -1.74 0.02 13.34
CA GLU A 19 -2.20 0.65 12.09
C GLU A 19 -1.86 2.14 12.04
N ASN A 20 -1.06 2.63 13.00
CA ASN A 20 -0.74 4.03 13.13
C ASN A 20 0.77 4.17 13.30
N ILE A 21 1.46 4.11 12.16
CA ILE A 21 2.91 4.08 12.04
C ILE A 21 3.37 5.12 11.01
N ALA A 22 4.49 5.77 11.29
CA ALA A 22 5.18 6.68 10.39
C ALA A 22 6.69 6.62 10.64
N TYR A 23 7.45 7.32 9.81
CA TYR A 23 8.89 7.47 10.01
C TYR A 23 9.28 8.94 10.11
N LEU A 24 10.28 9.20 10.94
CA LEU A 24 10.95 10.48 11.04
C LEU A 24 12.42 10.30 10.64
N ILE A 25 12.92 11.18 9.79
CA ILE A 25 14.29 11.15 9.27
C ILE A 25 14.94 12.48 9.58
N LYS A 26 16.12 12.45 10.19
CA LYS A 26 16.93 13.64 10.41
C LYS A 26 17.89 13.85 9.24
N CYS A 27 17.66 14.92 8.49
CA CYS A 27 18.37 15.23 7.25
C CYS A 27 19.54 16.22 7.45
N SER A 28 19.52 16.98 8.55
CA SER A 28 20.61 17.82 9.06
C SER A 28 20.37 18.06 10.56
N ASP A 29 21.16 18.92 11.21
CA ASP A 29 20.95 19.25 12.64
C ASP A 29 19.58 19.88 12.93
N GLU A 30 18.99 20.58 11.96
CA GLU A 30 17.74 21.36 12.13
C GLU A 30 16.63 21.00 11.12
N GLU A 31 16.86 20.02 10.23
CA GLU A 31 15.90 19.67 9.19
C GLU A 31 15.48 18.21 9.26
N LEU A 32 14.18 18.01 9.34
CA LEU A 32 13.53 16.72 9.48
C LEU A 32 12.58 16.45 8.31
N VAL A 33 12.38 15.18 8.02
CA VAL A 33 11.43 14.68 7.03
C VAL A 33 10.56 13.63 7.67
N VAL A 34 9.26 13.68 7.39
CA VAL A 34 8.29 12.66 7.78
C VAL A 34 7.95 11.82 6.56
N ILE A 35 7.93 10.50 6.72
CA ILE A 35 7.39 9.55 5.73
C ILE A 35 6.12 8.94 6.31
N ASP A 36 5.02 9.12 5.59
CA ASP A 36 3.65 8.81 6.01
C ASP A 36 3.20 9.50 7.30
N THR A 37 1.89 9.49 7.54
CA THR A 37 1.32 10.23 8.68
C THR A 37 0.36 9.41 9.52
N GLY A 38 0.41 8.07 9.37
CA GLY A 38 -0.41 7.14 10.13
C GLY A 38 -1.92 7.34 9.91
N SER A 39 -2.73 6.76 10.81
CA SER A 39 -4.18 6.67 10.67
C SER A 39 -4.97 7.68 11.50
N SER A 40 -4.31 8.46 12.36
CA SER A 40 -4.94 9.51 13.17
C SER A 40 -4.03 10.69 13.50
N GLU A 41 -4.61 11.79 14.02
CA GLU A 41 -3.85 12.97 14.49
C GLU A 41 -2.87 12.62 15.63
N GLU A 42 -3.09 11.53 16.38
CA GLU A 42 -2.16 11.05 17.41
C GLU A 42 -0.76 10.76 16.86
N MET A 43 -0.65 10.41 15.56
CA MET A 43 0.65 10.24 14.92
C MET A 43 1.43 11.55 14.85
N ALA A 44 0.76 12.64 14.49
CA ALA A 44 1.38 13.96 14.45
C ALA A 44 1.87 14.37 15.84
N GLU A 45 1.09 14.09 16.89
CA GLU A 45 1.47 14.35 18.28
C GLU A 45 2.69 13.52 18.72
N ALA A 46 2.74 12.24 18.33
CA ALA A 46 3.89 11.38 18.58
C ALA A 46 5.16 11.90 17.87
N ILE A 47 5.03 12.30 16.60
CA ILE A 47 6.12 12.91 15.85
C ILE A 47 6.62 14.20 16.53
N PHE A 48 5.73 15.09 16.96
CA PHE A 48 6.15 16.31 17.66
C PHE A 48 6.83 16.02 18.99
N SER A 49 6.40 14.98 19.70
CA SER A 49 7.07 14.55 20.94
C SER A 49 8.51 14.12 20.67
N LEU A 50 8.73 13.32 19.63
CA LEU A 50 10.08 12.93 19.19
C LEU A 50 10.91 14.13 18.71
N VAL A 51 10.32 15.04 17.94
CA VAL A 51 11.00 16.27 17.49
C VAL A 51 11.47 17.11 18.68
N ALA A 52 10.66 17.21 19.74
CA ALA A 52 11.03 17.91 20.96
C ALA A 52 12.17 17.22 21.73
N GLU A 53 12.31 15.89 21.66
CA GLU A 53 13.47 15.17 22.24
C GLU A 53 14.79 15.57 21.56
N PHE A 54 14.74 16.00 20.30
CA PHE A 54 15.91 16.56 19.61
C PHE A 54 16.18 18.03 19.98
N GLY A 55 15.36 18.64 20.82
CA GLY A 55 15.42 20.08 21.11
C GLY A 55 14.99 20.96 19.95
N LEU A 56 14.19 20.41 19.03
CA LEU A 56 13.71 21.08 17.82
C LEU A 56 12.23 21.44 17.94
N GLU A 57 11.79 22.40 17.13
CA GLU A 57 10.39 22.80 17.00
C GLU A 57 9.74 22.13 15.78
N PRO A 58 8.39 22.00 15.71
CA PRO A 58 7.68 21.40 14.58
C PRO A 58 8.07 21.95 13.20
N GLU A 59 8.43 23.22 13.10
CA GLU A 59 8.88 23.91 11.88
C GLU A 59 10.22 23.36 11.34
N SER A 60 10.92 22.53 12.11
CA SER A 60 12.09 21.77 11.67
C SER A 60 11.72 20.68 10.68
N ILE A 61 10.45 20.22 10.67
CA ILE A 61 9.94 19.31 9.65
C ILE A 61 9.76 20.09 8.35
N LYS A 62 10.61 19.82 7.35
CA LYS A 62 10.63 20.57 6.08
C LYS A 62 9.81 19.90 4.99
N ALA A 63 9.70 18.58 5.03
CA ALA A 63 8.92 17.82 4.06
C ALA A 63 8.16 16.66 4.71
N ILE A 64 7.01 16.34 4.11
CA ILE A 64 6.21 15.15 4.36
C ILE A 64 6.09 14.44 3.03
N PHE A 65 6.59 13.21 2.95
CA PHE A 65 6.33 12.33 1.81
C PHE A 65 5.26 11.31 2.20
N LEU A 66 4.34 11.05 1.28
CA LEU A 66 3.36 9.98 1.43
C LEU A 66 3.72 8.85 0.47
N THR A 67 3.87 7.63 0.98
CA THR A 67 4.15 6.44 0.17
C THR A 67 2.96 6.09 -0.70
N CYS A 68 1.74 6.22 -0.19
CA CYS A 68 0.47 6.21 -0.93
C CYS A 68 -0.54 7.13 -0.22
N THR A 69 -1.75 7.24 -0.78
CA THR A 69 -2.84 8.03 -0.19
C THR A 69 -4.00 7.20 0.35
N HIS A 70 -3.68 6.01 0.85
CA HIS A 70 -4.64 5.27 1.66
C HIS A 70 -4.85 5.91 3.04
N PRO A 71 -6.03 5.69 3.66
CA PRO A 71 -6.45 6.46 4.82
C PRO A 71 -5.53 6.35 6.05
N ASP A 72 -4.89 5.19 6.20
CA ASP A 72 -3.90 4.83 7.21
C ASP A 72 -2.51 5.46 6.99
N HIS A 73 -2.35 6.28 5.95
CA HIS A 73 -1.14 7.08 5.68
C HIS A 73 -1.39 8.58 5.83
N LEU A 74 -2.66 9.01 5.99
CA LEU A 74 -3.10 10.41 5.88
C LEU A 74 -3.58 11.04 7.18
N GLY A 75 -3.72 10.27 8.25
CA GLY A 75 -4.39 10.66 9.49
C GLY A 75 -3.76 11.86 10.20
N GLY A 76 -2.43 11.91 10.26
CA GLY A 76 -1.68 13.02 10.88
C GLY A 76 -1.42 14.22 9.96
N LEU A 77 -1.70 14.09 8.65
CA LEU A 77 -1.25 15.03 7.63
C LEU A 77 -1.67 16.48 7.89
N LYS A 78 -2.94 16.69 8.27
CA LYS A 78 -3.50 18.01 8.52
C LYS A 78 -2.81 18.72 9.69
N LEU A 79 -2.61 18.01 10.79
CA LEU A 79 -1.99 18.58 11.99
C LEU A 79 -0.48 18.81 11.77
N LEU A 80 0.21 17.88 11.11
CA LEU A 80 1.61 18.05 10.68
C LEU A 80 1.78 19.29 9.82
N LYS A 81 1.00 19.42 8.73
CA LYS A 81 1.07 20.59 7.83
C LYS A 81 0.80 21.89 8.59
N LYS A 82 -0.23 21.91 9.44
CA LYS A 82 -0.62 23.12 10.19
C LYS A 82 0.48 23.61 11.14
N LYS A 83 1.21 22.70 11.78
CA LYS A 83 2.21 23.04 12.80
C LYS A 83 3.61 23.24 12.23
N SER A 84 4.00 22.47 11.23
CA SER A 84 5.34 22.54 10.63
C SER A 84 5.44 23.49 9.44
N ASN A 85 4.32 23.71 8.73
CA ASN A 85 4.30 24.29 7.39
C ASN A 85 5.16 23.51 6.36
N ALA A 86 5.46 22.23 6.63
CA ALA A 86 6.25 21.36 5.75
C ALA A 86 5.64 21.26 4.35
N LEU A 87 6.48 21.03 3.34
CA LEU A 87 6.04 20.73 1.98
C LEU A 87 5.53 19.29 1.88
N ILE A 88 4.32 19.11 1.35
CA ILE A 88 3.72 17.80 1.13
C ILE A 88 4.05 17.32 -0.29
N TYR A 89 4.65 16.14 -0.38
CA TYR A 89 5.01 15.45 -1.60
C TYR A 89 4.18 14.19 -1.76
N VAL A 90 3.50 14.06 -2.89
CA VAL A 90 2.66 12.91 -3.23
C VAL A 90 2.80 12.57 -4.71
N HIS A 91 2.53 11.33 -5.08
CA HIS A 91 2.52 10.96 -6.49
C HIS A 91 1.38 11.66 -7.26
N GLU A 92 1.57 11.97 -8.55
CA GLU A 92 0.57 12.70 -9.35
C GLU A 92 -0.77 11.96 -9.47
N SER A 93 -0.75 10.62 -9.45
CA SER A 93 -1.96 9.79 -9.45
C SER A 93 -2.83 9.97 -8.20
N SER A 94 -2.29 10.55 -7.11
CA SER A 94 -3.05 10.77 -5.88
C SER A 94 -3.95 12.01 -5.94
N LYS A 95 -3.83 12.84 -6.98
CA LYS A 95 -4.60 14.09 -7.13
C LYS A 95 -6.11 13.93 -6.89
N PRO A 96 -6.79 12.90 -7.43
CA PRO A 96 -8.21 12.70 -7.16
C PRO A 96 -8.55 12.48 -5.67
N VAL A 97 -7.64 11.92 -4.86
CA VAL A 97 -7.85 11.75 -3.42
C VAL A 97 -7.92 13.10 -2.71
N PHE A 98 -7.13 14.09 -3.13
CA PHE A 98 -7.19 15.43 -2.55
C PHE A 98 -8.40 16.24 -3.07
N GLU A 99 -8.81 16.03 -4.32
CA GLU A 99 -9.95 16.73 -4.93
C GLU A 99 -11.32 16.19 -4.45
N GLU A 100 -11.47 14.87 -4.34
CA GLU A 100 -12.74 14.20 -4.03
C GLU A 100 -12.78 13.58 -2.63
N GLY A 101 -11.63 13.43 -1.97
CA GLY A 101 -11.50 12.88 -0.62
C GLY A 101 -12.04 11.46 -0.51
N LYS A 102 -12.74 11.22 0.60
CA LYS A 102 -13.40 9.96 0.93
C LYS A 102 -14.23 9.34 -0.20
N LYS A 103 -14.87 10.15 -1.05
CA LYS A 103 -15.68 9.64 -2.16
C LYS A 103 -14.82 8.84 -3.14
N TYR A 104 -13.68 9.41 -3.56
CA TYR A 104 -12.78 8.73 -4.47
C TYR A 104 -12.19 7.47 -3.84
N VAL A 105 -11.70 7.57 -2.59
CA VAL A 105 -11.14 6.41 -1.88
C VAL A 105 -12.13 5.23 -1.88
N LEU A 106 -13.38 5.49 -1.52
CA LEU A 106 -14.37 4.42 -1.39
C LEU A 106 -14.98 3.91 -2.70
N GLU A 107 -15.02 4.73 -3.76
CA GLU A 107 -15.62 4.35 -5.04
C GLU A 107 -14.58 3.88 -6.07
N LYS A 108 -13.31 4.27 -5.91
CA LYS A 108 -12.24 4.12 -6.90
C LYS A 108 -11.02 3.39 -6.40
N GLN A 109 -10.79 3.28 -5.09
CA GLN A 109 -9.70 2.48 -4.54
C GLN A 109 -10.22 1.18 -3.93
N PHE A 110 -11.33 1.23 -3.20
CA PHE A 110 -11.91 0.05 -2.57
C PHE A 110 -13.21 -0.40 -3.26
N SER A 111 -13.40 -1.70 -3.40
CA SER A 111 -14.66 -2.25 -3.88
C SER A 111 -15.66 -2.37 -2.73
N ILE A 112 -16.12 -1.23 -2.21
CA ILE A 112 -17.24 -1.23 -1.27
C ILE A 112 -18.51 -1.44 -2.09
N THR A 113 -18.76 -2.70 -2.45
CA THR A 113 -20.01 -3.10 -3.09
C THR A 113 -21.17 -2.67 -2.20
N THR A 114 -22.20 -2.15 -2.85
CA THR A 114 -23.31 -1.37 -2.32
C THR A 114 -24.31 -2.20 -1.49
N THR A 115 -23.84 -3.10 -0.64
CA THR A 115 -24.65 -3.67 0.44
C THR A 115 -24.63 -2.69 1.61
N GLY A 116 -25.71 -1.93 1.76
CA GLY A 116 -25.83 -0.74 2.62
C GLY A 116 -25.45 -0.87 4.10
N GLU A 117 -25.14 -2.07 4.60
CA GLU A 117 -24.68 -2.32 5.97
C GLU A 117 -23.16 -2.08 6.15
N LYS A 118 -22.32 -2.35 5.13
CA LYS A 118 -20.86 -2.11 5.21
C LYS A 118 -20.47 -0.66 4.91
N ILE A 119 -21.25 -0.01 4.04
CA ILE A 119 -21.06 1.41 3.69
C ILE A 119 -21.19 2.29 4.94
N SER A 120 -22.24 2.13 5.74
CA SER A 120 -22.43 3.00 6.92
C SER A 120 -21.34 2.81 7.98
N LEU A 121 -20.75 1.61 8.09
CA LEU A 121 -19.69 1.30 9.04
C LEU A 121 -18.34 1.87 8.57
N ALA A 122 -17.94 1.61 7.32
CA ALA A 122 -16.74 2.20 6.72
C ALA A 122 -16.83 3.73 6.64
N TRP A 123 -18.04 4.29 6.49
CA TRP A 123 -18.23 5.74 6.47
C TRP A 123 -18.11 6.40 7.85
N ASN A 124 -18.15 5.68 8.96
CA ASN A 124 -18.13 6.31 10.29
C ASN A 124 -16.91 5.90 11.12
N THR A 125 -15.87 5.33 10.52
CA THR A 125 -14.60 5.11 11.22
C THR A 125 -13.79 6.40 11.32
N ASP A 126 -13.02 6.55 12.40
CA ASP A 126 -12.17 7.72 12.62
C ASP A 126 -11.13 7.88 11.49
N ILE A 127 -10.60 6.76 11.00
CA ILE A 127 -9.67 6.69 9.85
C ILE A 127 -10.28 7.36 8.61
N MET A 128 -11.56 7.11 8.32
CA MET A 128 -12.24 7.65 7.14
C MET A 128 -12.76 9.08 7.35
N ASN A 129 -12.98 9.51 8.59
CA ASN A 129 -13.36 10.88 8.91
C ASN A 129 -12.19 11.87 8.70
N ASN A 130 -10.95 11.41 8.88
CA ASN A 130 -9.74 12.20 8.65
C ASN A 130 -9.51 12.58 7.17
N LEU A 131 -10.19 11.90 6.24
CA LEU A 131 -10.15 12.23 4.81
C LEU A 131 -11.00 13.43 4.42
N THR A 132 -11.70 14.07 5.37
CA THR A 132 -12.49 15.26 5.10
C THR A 132 -11.62 16.52 5.15
N LYS A 133 -11.39 17.14 3.97
CA LYS A 133 -10.57 18.36 3.80
C LYS A 133 -9.09 18.16 4.13
N LEU A 134 -8.44 17.25 3.41
CA LEU A 134 -6.98 17.13 3.42
C LEU A 134 -6.34 18.45 2.96
N PRO A 135 -5.18 18.84 3.52
CA PRO A 135 -4.41 19.96 2.98
C PRO A 135 -3.94 19.64 1.55
N GLU A 136 -4.00 20.63 0.66
CA GLU A 136 -3.49 20.48 -0.70
C GLU A 136 -1.98 20.15 -0.70
N PRO A 137 -1.55 19.16 -1.48
CA PRO A 137 -0.13 18.89 -1.67
C PRO A 137 0.60 20.06 -2.32
N ASP A 138 1.80 20.34 -1.85
CA ASP A 138 2.63 21.39 -2.45
C ASP A 138 3.32 20.89 -3.73
N LYS A 139 3.55 19.58 -3.84
CA LYS A 139 4.27 18.93 -4.94
C LYS A 139 3.64 17.59 -5.33
N TYR A 140 3.24 17.50 -6.60
CA TYR A 140 2.88 16.25 -7.27
C TYR A 140 4.10 15.74 -8.04
N ILE A 141 4.55 14.53 -7.76
CA ILE A 141 5.74 13.89 -8.34
C ILE A 141 5.37 12.63 -9.13
N LYS A 142 6.24 12.17 -10.03
CA LYS A 142 5.97 11.03 -10.94
C LYS A 142 6.75 9.77 -10.60
N GLY A 143 7.80 9.88 -9.81
CA GLY A 143 8.85 8.87 -9.72
C GLY A 143 9.94 9.13 -10.76
N GLY A 144 11.19 9.04 -10.31
CA GLY A 144 12.40 9.41 -11.03
C GLY A 144 13.02 10.74 -10.56
N GLU A 145 12.38 11.45 -9.64
CA GLU A 145 12.93 12.67 -9.04
C GLU A 145 13.92 12.37 -7.89
N ASP A 146 14.97 13.19 -7.84
CA ASP A 146 15.86 13.31 -6.70
C ASP A 146 15.54 14.60 -5.95
N ILE A 147 15.08 14.48 -4.70
CA ILE A 147 14.62 15.61 -3.88
C ILE A 147 15.58 15.79 -2.72
N LYS A 148 16.21 16.96 -2.63
CA LYS A 148 17.17 17.28 -1.58
C LYS A 148 16.50 18.05 -0.43
N ILE A 149 16.67 17.57 0.79
CA ILE A 149 16.29 18.25 2.04
C ILE A 149 17.50 18.16 2.98
N GLY A 150 18.01 19.29 3.48
CA GLY A 150 19.27 19.34 4.21
C GLY A 150 20.42 18.66 3.47
N ASP A 151 21.06 17.71 4.13
CA ASP A 151 22.17 16.93 3.57
C ASP A 151 21.72 15.61 2.92
N GLU A 152 20.42 15.30 2.94
CA GLU A 152 19.88 14.05 2.39
C GLU A 152 19.28 14.26 0.99
N ILE A 153 19.46 13.26 0.14
CA ILE A 153 18.83 13.14 -1.17
C ILE A 153 17.85 11.97 -1.12
N PHE A 154 16.57 12.28 -1.36
CA PHE A 154 15.50 11.32 -1.51
C PHE A 154 15.31 10.97 -2.97
N ILE A 155 15.61 9.72 -3.34
CA ILE A 155 15.39 9.18 -4.68
C ILE A 155 14.02 8.53 -4.70
N ILE A 156 13.12 9.05 -5.53
CA ILE A 156 11.72 8.60 -5.58
C ILE A 156 11.51 7.69 -6.78
N GLN A 157 10.76 6.60 -6.60
CA GLN A 157 10.38 5.71 -7.68
C GLN A 157 8.91 5.31 -7.53
N ASN A 158 8.09 5.55 -8.55
CA ASN A 158 6.74 4.99 -8.57
C ASN A 158 6.83 3.46 -8.69
N THR A 159 6.13 2.77 -7.80
CA THR A 159 6.03 1.31 -7.81
C THR A 159 4.72 0.87 -8.42
N GLY A 160 3.63 1.61 -8.20
CA GLY A 160 2.33 1.43 -8.88
C GLY A 160 1.67 0.06 -8.68
N GLY A 161 2.15 -0.71 -7.71
CA GLY A 161 1.75 -2.08 -7.47
C GLY A 161 0.52 -2.14 -6.59
N HIS A 162 0.70 -1.80 -5.31
CA HIS A 162 -0.36 -1.74 -4.31
C HIS A 162 -1.51 -0.78 -4.70
N SER A 163 -1.13 0.43 -5.11
CA SER A 163 -2.00 1.46 -5.65
C SER A 163 -1.25 2.23 -6.74
N SER A 164 -1.97 2.87 -7.66
CA SER A 164 -1.36 3.61 -8.79
C SER A 164 -0.51 4.82 -8.34
N ASP A 165 -0.73 5.31 -7.14
CA ASP A 165 0.00 6.41 -6.52
C ASP A 165 1.13 5.96 -5.59
N HIS A 166 1.36 4.66 -5.44
CA HIS A 166 2.38 4.16 -4.54
C HIS A 166 3.80 4.51 -5.01
N ILE A 167 4.65 5.01 -4.09
CA ILE A 167 6.06 5.34 -4.32
C ILE A 167 6.99 4.64 -3.32
N LEU A 168 8.12 4.18 -3.83
CA LEU A 168 9.33 3.87 -3.08
C LEU A 168 10.12 5.16 -2.84
N ILE A 169 10.58 5.36 -1.61
CA ILE A 169 11.39 6.52 -1.22
C ILE A 169 12.72 6.01 -0.67
N HIS A 170 13.83 6.36 -1.32
CA HIS A 170 15.16 5.98 -0.85
C HIS A 170 15.93 7.19 -0.32
N ALA A 171 16.22 7.18 0.99
CA ALA A 171 17.09 8.15 1.64
C ALA A 171 18.55 7.69 1.48
N TYR A 172 19.30 8.38 0.60
CA TYR A 172 20.59 7.93 0.09
C TYR A 172 21.69 7.85 1.16
N LYS A 173 21.90 8.94 1.91
CA LYS A 173 22.92 9.07 2.96
C LYS A 173 22.61 8.14 4.13
N ASN A 174 21.34 8.09 4.55
CA ASN A 174 20.84 7.23 5.61
C ASN A 174 20.76 5.74 5.22
N LYS A 175 20.91 5.41 3.93
CA LYS A 175 20.80 4.04 3.39
C LYS A 175 19.50 3.35 3.82
N ALA A 176 18.40 4.08 3.80
CA ALA A 176 17.07 3.62 4.18
C ALA A 176 16.13 3.65 2.97
N SER A 177 15.35 2.59 2.78
CA SER A 177 14.36 2.53 1.70
C SER A 177 12.98 2.30 2.28
N PHE A 178 12.08 3.27 2.14
CA PHE A 178 10.69 3.22 2.59
C PHE A 178 9.84 2.64 1.46
N ILE A 179 9.31 1.44 1.70
CA ILE A 179 8.65 0.63 0.67
C ILE A 179 7.12 0.65 0.79
N GLY A 180 6.60 1.37 1.78
CA GLY A 180 5.18 1.48 2.06
C GLY A 180 4.50 0.11 2.14
N ASP A 181 3.44 -0.05 1.35
CA ASP A 181 2.51 -1.17 1.39
C ASP A 181 2.73 -2.19 0.27
N GLU A 182 3.79 -2.03 -0.52
CA GLU A 182 4.16 -3.04 -1.53
C GLU A 182 4.54 -4.38 -0.88
N LEU A 183 4.99 -4.37 0.38
CA LEU A 183 5.37 -5.56 1.15
C LEU A 183 5.20 -5.30 2.64
N GLY A 184 4.74 -6.30 3.39
CA GLY A 184 4.68 -6.22 4.86
C GLY A 184 3.47 -5.48 5.41
N ILE A 185 2.28 -5.80 4.89
CA ILE A 185 1.00 -5.28 5.39
C ILE A 185 0.53 -6.11 6.59
N TYR A 186 -0.14 -5.46 7.55
CA TYR A 186 -0.77 -6.14 8.69
C TYR A 186 -2.13 -6.78 8.29
N PRO A 187 -2.47 -7.98 8.80
CA PRO A 187 -1.72 -8.86 9.70
C PRO A 187 -0.53 -9.51 9.00
N ASP A 188 0.59 -9.75 9.69
CA ASP A 188 1.76 -10.38 9.06
C ASP A 188 1.47 -11.83 8.63
N SER A 189 1.38 -12.05 7.32
CA SER A 189 1.10 -13.35 6.67
C SER A 189 1.54 -13.30 5.21
N GLU A 190 1.81 -14.47 4.61
CA GLU A 190 2.22 -14.59 3.21
C GLU A 190 1.19 -13.99 2.22
N TYR A 191 -0.11 -14.06 2.53
CA TYR A 191 -1.19 -13.50 1.70
C TYR A 191 -1.66 -12.13 2.15
N SER A 192 -0.96 -11.49 3.09
CA SER A 192 -1.26 -10.12 3.52
C SER A 192 -0.61 -9.10 2.58
N PHE A 193 -1.10 -9.13 1.35
CA PHE A 193 -0.93 -8.07 0.37
C PHE A 193 -2.29 -7.81 -0.26
N PHE A 194 -2.54 -6.57 -0.65
CA PHE A 194 -3.73 -6.26 -1.42
C PHE A 194 -3.43 -5.25 -2.53
N PHE A 195 -4.31 -5.25 -3.52
CA PHE A 195 -4.36 -4.23 -4.56
C PHE A 195 -5.62 -3.42 -4.34
N ASP A 196 -5.49 -2.09 -4.33
CA ASP A 196 -6.63 -1.24 -4.58
C ASP A 196 -7.03 -1.32 -6.06
N LEU A 197 -8.22 -0.84 -6.44
CA LEU A 197 -8.72 -0.94 -7.84
C LEU A 197 -7.84 -0.19 -8.86
N THR A 198 -6.89 0.63 -8.42
CA THR A 198 -5.93 1.34 -9.26
C THR A 198 -4.56 0.64 -9.33
N GLY A 199 -4.33 -0.36 -8.48
CA GLY A 199 -3.10 -1.13 -8.41
C GLY A 199 -2.87 -2.08 -9.60
N SER A 200 -1.70 -2.74 -9.60
CA SER A 200 -1.31 -3.70 -10.64
C SER A 200 -0.41 -4.82 -10.08
N PRO A 201 -0.79 -6.10 -10.24
CA PRO A 201 0.03 -7.24 -9.84
C PRO A 201 1.39 -7.27 -10.54
N GLU A 202 1.45 -6.87 -11.81
CA GLU A 202 2.69 -6.83 -12.59
C GLU A 202 3.64 -5.75 -12.09
N GLN A 203 3.09 -4.59 -11.72
CA GLN A 203 3.86 -3.48 -11.17
C GLN A 203 4.41 -3.83 -9.77
N ARG A 204 3.58 -4.41 -8.90
CA ARG A 204 4.04 -4.94 -7.59
C ARG A 204 5.16 -5.97 -7.75
N LYS A 205 5.01 -6.92 -8.67
CA LYS A 205 6.06 -7.91 -8.96
C LYS A 205 7.37 -7.25 -9.42
N LYS A 206 7.30 -6.15 -10.18
CA LYS A 206 8.49 -5.37 -10.56
C LYS A 206 9.09 -4.65 -9.34
N ALA A 207 8.26 -4.08 -8.47
CA ALA A 207 8.70 -3.43 -7.23
C ALA A 207 9.40 -4.43 -6.29
N LEU A 208 8.84 -5.61 -6.05
CA LEU A 208 9.46 -6.67 -5.24
C LEU A 208 10.83 -7.10 -5.80
N LYS A 209 10.94 -7.24 -7.13
CA LYS A 209 12.23 -7.53 -7.80
C LYS A 209 13.24 -6.38 -7.69
N LEU A 210 12.78 -5.15 -7.59
CA LEU A 210 13.63 -3.99 -7.31
C LEU A 210 14.11 -4.02 -5.85
N PHE A 211 13.23 -4.31 -4.90
CA PHE A 211 13.54 -4.35 -3.47
C PHE A 211 14.67 -5.34 -3.15
N ALA A 212 14.65 -6.53 -3.76
CA ALA A 212 15.72 -7.52 -3.65
C ALA A 212 17.11 -6.98 -4.04
N LYS A 213 17.16 -5.93 -4.88
CA LYS A 213 18.40 -5.35 -5.41
C LYS A 213 18.81 -4.06 -4.71
N LEU A 214 17.99 -3.52 -3.81
CA LEU A 214 18.30 -2.27 -3.12
C LEU A 214 19.56 -2.42 -2.25
N LYS A 215 20.26 -1.31 -2.07
CA LYS A 215 21.53 -1.24 -1.32
C LYS A 215 21.38 -0.70 0.10
N SER A 216 20.16 -0.37 0.51
CA SER A 216 19.84 0.02 1.88
C SER A 216 20.20 -1.08 2.89
N GLN A 217 20.42 -0.67 4.13
CA GLN A 217 20.59 -1.61 5.24
C GLN A 217 19.25 -2.23 5.62
N TYR A 218 18.17 -1.43 5.67
CA TYR A 218 16.82 -1.89 5.95
C TYR A 218 15.82 -1.44 4.87
N LEU A 219 14.82 -2.28 4.63
CA LEU A 219 13.57 -1.83 4.03
C LEU A 219 12.61 -1.46 5.16
N PHE A 220 11.90 -0.37 4.98
CA PHE A 220 10.95 0.17 5.94
C PHE A 220 9.53 0.05 5.36
N PRO A 221 8.84 -1.09 5.60
CA PRO A 221 7.42 -1.26 5.30
C PRO A 221 6.55 -0.67 6.40
N THR A 222 5.38 -0.12 6.06
CA THR A 222 4.54 0.64 6.99
C THR A 222 4.23 -0.13 8.28
N PHE A 223 3.70 -1.35 8.17
CA PHE A 223 3.03 -1.99 9.32
C PHE A 223 3.91 -2.96 10.11
N ILE A 224 4.81 -3.67 9.45
CA ILE A 224 5.72 -4.62 10.12
C ILE A 224 7.04 -3.95 10.51
N PRO A 225 7.85 -4.59 11.37
CA PRO A 225 9.21 -4.11 11.65
C PRO A 225 10.07 -4.04 10.38
N PRO A 226 11.04 -3.10 10.31
CA PRO A 226 12.00 -3.01 9.22
C PRO A 226 12.71 -4.34 8.93
N ILE A 227 12.86 -4.62 7.65
CA ILE A 227 13.43 -5.86 7.12
C ILE A 227 14.92 -5.65 6.93
N ASP A 228 15.76 -6.52 7.51
CA ASP A 228 17.21 -6.47 7.33
C ASP A 228 17.60 -6.92 5.92
N ARG A 229 18.67 -6.33 5.39
CA ARG A 229 19.29 -6.69 4.11
C ARG A 229 19.48 -8.21 3.93
N THR A 230 19.80 -8.94 4.98
CA THR A 230 20.00 -10.40 4.89
C THR A 230 18.75 -11.16 4.50
N ASP A 231 17.56 -10.57 4.67
CA ASP A 231 16.27 -11.21 4.41
C ASP A 231 15.62 -10.80 3.08
N TYR A 232 16.16 -9.80 2.35
CA TYR A 232 15.50 -9.22 1.18
C TYR A 232 15.11 -10.26 0.12
N ASP A 233 16.07 -11.12 -0.27
CA ASP A 233 15.83 -12.15 -1.28
C ASP A 233 14.73 -13.11 -0.85
N ARG A 234 14.73 -13.50 0.43
CA ARG A 234 13.75 -14.44 0.99
C ARG A 234 12.35 -13.82 1.00
N VAL A 235 12.18 -12.66 1.63
CA VAL A 235 10.85 -12.05 1.82
C VAL A 235 10.24 -11.57 0.51
N THR A 236 11.04 -11.05 -0.41
CA THR A 236 10.53 -10.62 -1.73
C THR A 236 10.14 -11.81 -2.59
N GLN A 237 10.89 -12.92 -2.51
CA GLN A 237 10.55 -14.14 -3.23
C GLN A 237 9.30 -14.81 -2.64
N GLU A 238 9.17 -14.89 -1.32
CA GLU A 238 7.96 -15.36 -0.64
C GLU A 238 6.73 -14.54 -1.08
N ALA A 239 6.85 -13.21 -1.10
CA ALA A 239 5.76 -12.33 -1.55
C ALA A 239 5.41 -12.49 -3.04
N ILE A 240 6.39 -12.77 -3.92
CA ILE A 240 6.13 -13.08 -5.33
C ILE A 240 5.42 -14.43 -5.46
N LEU A 241 5.84 -15.45 -4.72
CA LEU A 241 5.22 -16.77 -4.76
C LEU A 241 3.78 -16.75 -4.24
N ALA A 242 3.51 -16.03 -3.16
CA ALA A 242 2.15 -15.85 -2.65
C ALA A 242 1.25 -15.13 -3.68
N GLN A 243 1.79 -14.13 -4.38
CA GLN A 243 1.11 -13.43 -5.47
C GLN A 243 0.74 -14.38 -6.62
N GLU A 244 1.69 -15.21 -7.06
CA GLU A 244 1.48 -16.20 -8.14
C GLU A 244 0.52 -17.32 -7.71
N HIS A 245 0.57 -17.74 -6.45
CA HIS A 245 -0.31 -18.77 -5.92
C HIS A 245 -1.77 -18.28 -5.82
N LEU A 246 -2.00 -17.03 -5.42
CA LEU A 246 -3.34 -16.43 -5.43
C LEU A 246 -3.92 -16.42 -6.85
N GLU A 247 -3.14 -15.98 -7.85
CA GLU A 247 -3.56 -15.97 -9.26
C GLU A 247 -3.90 -17.38 -9.76
N THR A 248 -3.05 -18.36 -9.45
CA THR A 248 -3.27 -19.76 -9.80
C THR A 248 -4.55 -20.30 -9.16
N THR A 249 -4.79 -19.99 -7.89
CA THR A 249 -5.98 -20.42 -7.15
C THR A 249 -7.26 -19.83 -7.78
N ILE A 250 -7.23 -18.57 -8.22
CA ILE A 250 -8.35 -17.93 -8.95
C ILE A 250 -8.67 -18.73 -10.21
N LEU A 251 -7.66 -19.04 -11.03
CA LEU A 251 -7.84 -19.75 -12.30
C LEU A 251 -8.36 -21.18 -12.09
N GLU A 252 -7.78 -21.93 -11.15
CA GLU A 252 -8.23 -23.28 -10.82
C GLU A 252 -9.66 -23.30 -10.28
N THR A 253 -10.02 -22.32 -9.44
CA THR A 253 -11.39 -22.17 -8.94
C THR A 253 -12.36 -21.92 -10.11
N LEU A 254 -12.03 -21.01 -11.02
CA LEU A 254 -12.88 -20.71 -12.19
C LEU A 254 -13.03 -21.94 -13.10
N SER A 255 -11.94 -22.67 -13.34
CA SER A 255 -11.96 -23.90 -14.13
C SER A 255 -12.82 -24.99 -13.48
N GLY A 256 -12.88 -25.06 -12.15
CA GLY A 256 -13.67 -26.06 -11.43
C GLY A 256 -15.17 -25.75 -11.35
N TYR A 257 -15.55 -24.48 -11.21
CA TYR A 257 -16.95 -24.06 -11.08
C TYR A 257 -17.69 -23.83 -12.41
N GLY A 258 -16.96 -23.62 -13.51
CA GLY A 258 -17.52 -23.21 -14.79
C GLY A 258 -17.94 -21.74 -14.79
N THR A 259 -19.01 -21.39 -14.05
CA THR A 259 -19.44 -19.99 -13.84
C THR A 259 -19.62 -19.67 -12.36
N ILE A 260 -19.12 -18.52 -11.90
CA ILE A 260 -19.15 -18.13 -10.49
C ILE A 260 -19.39 -16.63 -10.29
N LYS A 261 -20.12 -16.25 -9.24
CA LYS A 261 -20.26 -14.84 -8.82
C LYS A 261 -19.07 -14.41 -7.97
N LEU A 262 -18.67 -13.14 -8.04
CA LEU A 262 -17.53 -12.58 -7.30
C LEU A 262 -17.56 -12.96 -5.81
N LYS A 263 -18.65 -12.68 -5.09
CA LYS A 263 -18.76 -13.00 -3.66
C LYS A 263 -18.50 -14.47 -3.32
N LYS A 264 -18.90 -15.40 -4.19
CA LYS A 264 -18.67 -16.84 -4.00
C LYS A 264 -17.23 -17.21 -4.29
N LEU A 265 -16.62 -16.60 -5.31
CA LEU A 265 -15.20 -16.76 -5.65
C LEU A 265 -14.30 -16.25 -4.51
N VAL A 266 -14.56 -15.03 -4.02
CA VAL A 266 -13.84 -14.42 -2.88
C VAL A 266 -13.92 -15.34 -1.66
N LYS A 267 -15.12 -15.84 -1.32
CA LYS A 267 -15.26 -16.73 -0.17
C LYS A 267 -14.51 -18.06 -0.35
N HIS A 268 -14.56 -18.65 -1.54
CA HIS A 268 -13.84 -19.89 -1.83
C HIS A 268 -12.32 -19.70 -1.70
N ILE A 269 -11.78 -18.59 -2.20
CA ILE A 269 -10.35 -18.27 -2.10
C ILE A 269 -9.94 -17.98 -0.66
N GLU A 270 -10.73 -17.20 0.08
CA GLU A 270 -10.53 -16.91 1.51
C GLU A 270 -10.39 -18.23 2.30
N ASP A 271 -11.30 -19.19 2.07
CA ASP A 271 -11.29 -20.49 2.74
C ASP A 271 -10.13 -21.39 2.28
N THR A 272 -9.81 -21.38 0.98
CA THR A 272 -8.77 -22.25 0.39
C THR A 272 -7.36 -21.84 0.82
N LEU A 273 -7.09 -20.54 0.81
CA LEU A 273 -5.79 -19.98 1.17
C LEU A 273 -5.70 -19.56 2.65
N VAL A 274 -6.77 -19.78 3.42
CA VAL A 274 -6.87 -19.45 4.85
C VAL A 274 -6.51 -17.97 5.10
N ILE A 275 -7.01 -17.08 4.24
CA ILE A 275 -6.75 -15.64 4.33
C ILE A 275 -7.64 -15.06 5.43
N ASP A 276 -7.03 -14.39 6.40
CA ASP A 276 -7.75 -13.83 7.56
C ASP A 276 -7.39 -12.36 7.79
N TRP A 277 -7.94 -11.49 6.95
CA TRP A 277 -7.84 -10.05 7.13
C TRP A 277 -8.49 -9.59 8.44
N LYS A 278 -7.80 -8.69 9.15
CA LYS A 278 -8.34 -8.04 10.35
C LYS A 278 -9.09 -6.77 9.99
N SER A 279 -9.91 -6.29 10.93
CA SER A 279 -10.53 -4.97 10.82
C SER A 279 -9.45 -3.90 10.86
N PRO A 280 -9.54 -2.81 10.06
CA PRO A 280 -10.65 -2.45 9.17
C PRO A 280 -10.56 -3.05 7.75
N TYR A 281 -9.44 -3.66 7.38
CA TYR A 281 -9.19 -4.18 6.03
C TYR A 281 -10.25 -5.19 5.56
N LYS A 282 -10.75 -6.03 6.48
CA LYS A 282 -11.85 -6.97 6.20
C LYS A 282 -13.15 -6.28 5.80
N GLU A 283 -13.53 -5.22 6.51
CA GLU A 283 -14.74 -4.45 6.22
C GLU A 283 -14.60 -3.64 4.93
N LEU A 284 -13.39 -3.15 4.63
CA LEU A 284 -13.05 -2.47 3.38
C LEU A 284 -13.02 -3.39 2.16
N GLY A 285 -13.05 -4.72 2.35
CA GLY A 285 -13.11 -5.66 1.24
C GLY A 285 -11.80 -5.73 0.45
N VAL A 286 -10.65 -5.63 1.11
CA VAL A 286 -9.34 -5.62 0.43
C VAL A 286 -9.08 -6.90 -0.38
N LEU A 287 -9.54 -8.08 0.11
CA LEU A 287 -9.45 -9.33 -0.64
C LEU A 287 -10.35 -9.34 -1.89
N GLU A 288 -11.56 -8.79 -1.77
CA GLU A 288 -12.49 -8.66 -2.91
C GLU A 288 -11.88 -7.77 -3.99
N THR A 289 -11.36 -6.61 -3.58
CA THR A 289 -10.67 -5.66 -4.47
C THR A 289 -9.45 -6.30 -5.15
N THR A 290 -8.64 -7.03 -4.39
CA THR A 290 -7.48 -7.76 -4.91
C THR A 290 -7.88 -8.78 -5.98
N ILE A 291 -8.93 -9.57 -5.73
CA ILE A 291 -9.43 -10.57 -6.68
C ILE A 291 -10.00 -9.89 -7.93
N GLU A 292 -10.70 -8.76 -7.81
CA GLU A 292 -11.19 -8.00 -8.96
C GLU A 292 -10.05 -7.49 -9.85
N VAL A 293 -8.96 -7.00 -9.26
CA VAL A 293 -7.77 -6.58 -10.00
C VAL A 293 -7.18 -7.75 -10.80
N TYR A 294 -7.11 -8.95 -10.20
CA TYR A 294 -6.70 -10.16 -10.94
C TYR A 294 -7.69 -10.54 -12.04
N LEU A 295 -8.99 -10.50 -11.78
CA LEU A 295 -9.99 -10.82 -12.80
C LEU A 295 -9.88 -9.86 -13.98
N ALA A 296 -9.68 -8.56 -13.73
CA ALA A 296 -9.45 -7.57 -14.78
C ALA A 296 -8.19 -7.87 -15.60
N LYS A 297 -7.08 -8.23 -14.95
CA LYS A 297 -5.86 -8.72 -15.61
C LYS A 297 -6.13 -9.95 -16.47
N LEU A 298 -6.76 -10.98 -15.91
CA LEU A 298 -7.01 -12.26 -16.58
C LEU A 298 -8.00 -12.14 -17.75
N ILE A 299 -8.96 -11.21 -17.67
CA ILE A 299 -9.85 -10.84 -18.78
C ILE A 299 -9.04 -10.23 -19.93
N LYS A 300 -8.13 -9.28 -19.62
CA LYS A 300 -7.25 -8.67 -20.62
C LYS A 300 -6.31 -9.71 -21.27
N GLU A 301 -5.94 -10.75 -20.55
CA GLU A 301 -5.12 -11.87 -21.04
C GLU A 301 -5.94 -12.95 -21.78
N ASN A 302 -7.27 -12.80 -21.90
CA ASN A 302 -8.19 -13.76 -22.49
C ASN A 302 -8.18 -15.15 -21.81
N LEU A 303 -7.98 -15.18 -20.49
CA LEU A 303 -8.06 -16.39 -19.67
C LEU A 303 -9.39 -16.50 -18.92
N VAL A 304 -10.07 -15.38 -18.73
CA VAL A 304 -11.35 -15.26 -18.00
C VAL A 304 -12.32 -14.43 -18.82
N GLU A 305 -13.59 -14.78 -18.80
CA GLU A 305 -14.68 -13.97 -19.35
C GLU A 305 -15.60 -13.46 -18.23
N PHE A 306 -16.21 -12.29 -18.45
CA PHE A 306 -17.22 -11.72 -17.56
C PHE A 306 -18.57 -11.61 -18.27
N ASN A 307 -19.60 -12.19 -17.68
CA ASN A 307 -20.98 -12.08 -18.16
C ASN A 307 -21.70 -10.95 -17.40
N GLU A 308 -21.87 -9.80 -18.05
CA GLU A 308 -22.51 -8.62 -17.45
C GLU A 308 -23.95 -8.89 -16.98
N LYS A 309 -24.72 -9.69 -17.73
CA LYS A 309 -26.13 -9.96 -17.40
C LYS A 309 -26.27 -10.83 -16.16
N ALA A 310 -25.42 -11.84 -16.03
CA ALA A 310 -25.44 -12.79 -14.92
C ALA A 310 -24.59 -12.34 -13.73
N THR A 311 -23.73 -11.33 -13.93
CA THR A 311 -22.68 -10.89 -13.00
C THR A 311 -21.80 -12.04 -12.53
N THR A 312 -21.35 -12.85 -13.50
CA THR A 312 -20.53 -14.06 -13.27
C THR A 312 -19.25 -14.04 -14.09
N TYR A 313 -18.24 -14.71 -13.57
CA TYR A 313 -16.95 -14.97 -14.22
C TYR A 313 -16.86 -16.45 -14.62
N SER A 314 -16.20 -16.72 -15.74
CA SER A 314 -15.89 -18.07 -16.24
C SER A 314 -14.44 -18.16 -16.69
N PHE A 315 -13.84 -19.35 -16.58
CA PHE A 315 -12.57 -19.65 -17.24
C PHE A 315 -12.78 -19.85 -18.74
N ILE A 316 -11.87 -19.33 -19.57
CA ILE A 316 -11.85 -19.59 -21.01
C ILE A 316 -10.99 -20.82 -21.25
N GLU A 317 -11.62 -21.93 -21.66
CA GLU A 317 -10.90 -23.13 -22.03
C GLU A 317 -10.09 -22.86 -23.31
N VAL A 318 -8.78 -22.70 -23.16
CA VAL A 318 -7.89 -22.61 -24.32
C VAL A 318 -7.88 -23.99 -24.96
N GLU A 319 -8.44 -24.11 -26.17
CA GLU A 319 -8.21 -25.28 -27.03
C GLU A 319 -6.71 -25.37 -27.31
N LYS A 320 -5.96 -25.99 -26.39
CA LYS A 320 -4.66 -26.53 -26.73
C LYS A 320 -4.95 -27.64 -27.72
N GLY A 321 -4.66 -27.38 -28.99
CA GLY A 321 -4.52 -28.39 -30.03
C GLY A 321 -3.44 -29.39 -29.63
N ILE A 322 -3.72 -30.23 -28.63
CA ILE A 322 -3.01 -31.46 -28.39
C ILE A 322 -3.61 -32.40 -29.42
N ASN A 323 -2.94 -32.47 -30.57
CA ASN A 323 -3.16 -33.54 -31.51
C ASN A 323 -2.84 -34.86 -30.77
N ARG A 324 -3.89 -35.56 -30.32
CA ARG A 324 -3.80 -36.83 -29.59
C ARG A 324 -3.32 -37.98 -30.49
N ASP A 325 -3.09 -37.74 -31.79
CA ASP A 325 -2.66 -38.75 -32.74
C ASP A 325 -1.15 -39.06 -32.75
N ASN A 326 -0.34 -38.37 -31.92
CA ASN A 326 1.11 -38.63 -31.83
C ASN A 326 1.53 -39.48 -30.63
N PHE A 327 0.59 -40.12 -29.94
CA PHE A 327 0.87 -41.12 -28.91
C PHE A 327 0.21 -42.46 -29.25
N TYR A 328 0.66 -43.10 -30.32
CA TYR A 328 0.52 -44.55 -30.53
C TYR A 328 1.74 -45.13 -31.23
#